data_AF-A0A0P9DQF8-F1
#
_entry.id   AF-A0A0P9DQF8-F1
#
_cell.length_a   1.000
_cell.length_b   1.000
_cell.length_c   1.000
_cell.angle_alpha   90.00
_cell.angle_beta   90.00
_cell.angle_gamma   90.00
#
_symmetry.space_group_name_H-M   'P 1'
#
loop_
_entity.id
_entity.type
_entity.pdbx_description
1 polymer ?
#
loop_
_entity_poly.entity_id
_entity_poly.type
_entity_poly.pdbx_seq_one_letter_code
_entity_poly.pdbx_strand_id
1 'polypeptide(L)'
;MGKEEQIETPTDQRHLHHFWIAALGFVGVTIGSLIVIESVITLSAVFHISEYFISFFVVAIGTSLPELAVNFTAIRKSQYELMIGNTIGSCMFDASFSIGIGPLFFPVRVAGKLVMVTGLYAMFVSTVVILTLALREKVGKKTGAFFIFLYLLSYAMLGA
;
A
#
# COMPACT_ATOMS: atom_id res chain seq x y z
N MET A 1 -51.31 2.29 -25.25
CA MET A 1 -50.09 2.18 -26.08
C MET A 1 -48.97 2.88 -25.30
N GLY A 2 -48.25 2.26 -24.38
CA GLY A 2 -47.81 0.87 -24.35
C GLY A 2 -46.42 0.79 -24.98
N LYS A 3 -45.40 1.19 -24.22
CA LYS A 3 -44.02 0.66 -24.22
C LYS A 3 -43.42 0.98 -22.85
N GLU A 4 -43.73 0.13 -21.87
CA GLU A 4 -42.83 -0.08 -20.74
C GLU A 4 -41.57 -0.71 -21.33
N GLU A 5 -40.51 0.07 -21.40
CA GLU A 5 -39.20 -0.41 -21.81
C GLU A 5 -38.67 -1.24 -20.63
N GLN A 6 -38.76 -2.55 -20.82
CA GLN A 6 -38.32 -3.58 -19.88
C GLN A 6 -36.87 -3.33 -19.46
N ILE A 7 -36.67 -3.04 -18.18
CA ILE A 7 -35.38 -3.20 -17.52
C ILE A 7 -35.15 -4.71 -17.41
N GLU A 8 -34.62 -5.32 -18.47
CA GLU A 8 -34.08 -6.68 -18.40
C GLU A 8 -32.85 -6.65 -17.50
N THR A 9 -32.95 -7.31 -16.35
CA THR A 9 -31.87 -7.59 -15.41
C THR A 9 -31.26 -8.96 -15.66
N PRO A 10 -30.17 -9.11 -16.43
CA PRO A 10 -29.35 -10.31 -16.38
C PRO A 10 -28.35 -10.18 -15.21
N THR A 11 -28.84 -10.24 -13.96
CA THR A 11 -28.11 -9.69 -12.79
C THR A 11 -27.38 -10.70 -11.90
N ASP A 12 -27.40 -12.02 -12.15
CA ASP A 12 -26.77 -12.96 -11.20
C ASP A 12 -25.41 -13.53 -11.66
N GLN A 13 -25.30 -14.09 -12.87
CA GLN A 13 -24.05 -14.73 -13.31
C GLN A 13 -22.87 -13.76 -13.57
N ARG A 14 -23.14 -12.51 -13.91
CA ARG A 14 -22.08 -11.51 -14.20
C ARG A 14 -21.37 -11.03 -12.93
N HIS A 15 -22.09 -10.89 -11.81
CA HIS A 15 -21.50 -10.48 -10.54
C HIS A 15 -20.61 -11.58 -9.95
N LEU A 16 -21.05 -12.84 -10.04
CA LEU A 16 -20.26 -13.98 -9.58
C LEU A 16 -18.92 -14.09 -10.34
N HIS A 17 -18.94 -13.89 -11.66
CA HIS A 17 -17.73 -13.96 -12.47
C HIS A 17 -16.75 -12.83 -12.13
N HIS A 18 -17.22 -11.59 -12.00
CA HIS A 18 -16.36 -10.48 -11.58
C HIS A 18 -15.78 -10.69 -10.18
N PHE A 19 -16.56 -11.25 -9.25
CA PHE A 19 -16.09 -11.58 -7.91
C PHE A 19 -14.94 -12.59 -7.96
N TRP A 20 -15.09 -13.67 -8.72
CA TRP A 20 -14.03 -14.67 -8.89
C TRP A 20 -12.77 -14.10 -9.53
N ILE A 21 -12.90 -13.26 -10.56
CA ILE A 21 -11.75 -12.59 -11.19
C ILE A 21 -11.03 -11.68 -10.18
N ALA A 22 -11.78 -10.91 -9.39
CA ALA A 22 -11.22 -10.03 -8.37
C ALA A 22 -10.48 -10.83 -7.27
N ALA A 23 -11.10 -11.91 -6.79
CA ALA A 23 -10.49 -12.80 -5.80
C ALA A 23 -9.20 -13.45 -6.33
N LEU A 24 -9.22 -13.96 -7.57
CA LEU A 24 -8.04 -14.56 -8.20
C LEU A 24 -6.93 -13.52 -8.42
N GLY A 25 -7.29 -12.29 -8.81
CA GLY A 25 -6.36 -11.18 -8.91
C GLY A 25 -5.71 -10.83 -7.56
N PHE A 26 -6.50 -10.73 -6.50
CA PHE A 26 -6.02 -10.44 -5.14
C PHE A 26 -5.04 -11.51 -4.64
N VAL A 27 -5.40 -12.79 -4.82
CA VAL A 27 -4.52 -13.92 -4.47
C VAL A 27 -3.25 -13.90 -5.29
N GLY A 28 -3.36 -13.69 -6.61
CA GLY A 28 -2.21 -13.66 -7.52
C GLY A 28 -1.20 -12.57 -7.16
N VAL A 29 -1.68 -11.36 -6.84
CA VAL A 29 -0.80 -10.25 -6.44
C VAL A 29 -0.17 -10.51 -5.07
N THR A 30 -0.93 -11.06 -4.11
CA THR A 30 -0.42 -11.42 -2.78
C THR A 30 0.68 -12.46 -2.86
N ILE A 31 0.44 -13.58 -3.57
CA ILE A 31 1.44 -14.64 -3.77
C ILE A 31 2.66 -14.09 -4.51
N GLY A 32 2.45 -13.26 -5.54
CA GLY A 32 3.54 -12.63 -6.28
C GLY A 32 4.45 -11.81 -5.37
N SER A 33 3.89 -11.03 -4.44
CA SER A 33 4.69 -10.28 -3.48
C SER A 33 5.48 -11.21 -2.54
N LEU A 34 4.85 -12.27 -2.01
CA LEU A 34 5.52 -13.24 -1.14
C LEU A 34 6.73 -13.88 -1.82
N ILE A 35 6.57 -14.32 -3.08
CA ILE A 35 7.67 -14.90 -3.86
C ILE A 35 8.82 -13.90 -4.03
N VAL A 36 8.51 -12.62 -4.29
CA VAL A 36 9.53 -11.56 -4.40
C VAL A 36 10.28 -11.39 -3.08
N ILE A 37 9.57 -11.31 -1.95
CA ILE A 37 10.17 -11.15 -0.63
C ILE A 37 11.08 -12.34 -0.30
N GLU A 38 10.61 -13.58 -0.49
CA GLU A 38 11.39 -14.80 -0.25
C GLU A 38 12.64 -14.87 -1.14
N SER A 39 12.51 -14.46 -2.40
CA SER A 39 13.63 -14.41 -3.34
C SER A 39 14.70 -13.41 -2.87
N VAL A 40 14.29 -12.23 -2.39
CA VAL A 40 15.23 -11.21 -1.89
C VAL A 40 15.89 -11.68 -0.59
N ILE A 41 15.16 -12.31 0.33
CA ILE A 41 15.72 -12.89 1.55
C ILE A 41 16.78 -13.94 1.19
N THR A 42 16.46 -14.87 0.28
CA THR A 42 17.40 -15.91 -0.16
C THR A 42 18.66 -15.31 -0.78
N LEU A 43 18.49 -14.30 -1.65
CA LEU A 43 19.60 -13.61 -2.30
C LEU A 43 20.50 -12.89 -1.29
N SER A 44 19.87 -12.25 -0.30
CA SER A 44 20.58 -11.49 0.73
C SER A 44 21.44 -12.36 1.64
N ALA A 45 21.03 -13.61 1.89
CA ALA A 45 21.82 -14.60 2.62
C ALA A 45 23.11 -14.99 1.87
N VAL A 46 23.05 -15.05 0.53
CA VAL A 46 24.22 -15.31 -0.32
C VAL A 46 25.17 -14.11 -0.35
N PHE A 47 24.64 -12.89 -0.33
CA PHE A 47 25.44 -11.66 -0.35
C PHE A 47 25.90 -11.17 1.03
N HIS A 48 25.65 -11.94 2.11
CA HIS A 48 25.99 -11.58 3.50
C HIS A 48 25.47 -10.19 3.92
N ILE A 49 24.28 -9.82 3.44
CA ILE A 49 23.62 -8.56 3.83
C ILE A 49 23.03 -8.74 5.24
N SER A 50 23.07 -7.68 6.04
CA SER A 50 22.52 -7.68 7.41
C SER A 50 21.03 -8.03 7.44
N GLU A 51 20.66 -8.99 8.29
CA GLU A 51 19.28 -9.42 8.57
C GLU A 51 18.38 -8.24 9.00
N TYR A 52 18.96 -7.27 9.71
CA TYR A 52 18.27 -6.04 10.10
C TYR A 52 17.86 -5.21 8.88
N PHE A 53 18.73 -5.06 7.89
CA PHE A 53 18.45 -4.30 6.68
C PHE A 53 17.33 -4.97 5.85
N ILE A 54 17.36 -6.30 5.75
CA ILE A 54 16.33 -7.07 5.03
C ILE A 54 14.98 -6.93 5.73
N SER A 55 14.95 -7.13 7.04
CA SER A 55 13.71 -7.05 7.83
C SER A 55 13.11 -5.64 7.85
N PHE A 56 13.96 -4.61 7.93
CA PHE A 56 13.50 -3.22 8.01
C PHE A 56 13.13 -2.64 6.64
N PHE A 57 13.91 -2.93 5.60
CA PHE A 57 13.76 -2.30 4.29
C PHE A 57 13.00 -3.19 3.30
N VAL A 58 13.46 -4.43 3.11
CA VAL A 58 12.92 -5.33 2.09
C VAL A 58 11.51 -5.79 2.46
N VAL A 59 11.28 -6.20 3.71
CA VAL A 59 9.94 -6.64 4.14
C VAL A 59 8.95 -5.49 4.13
N ALA A 60 9.36 -4.29 4.57
CA ALA A 60 8.51 -3.10 4.55
C ALA A 60 8.07 -2.68 3.15
N ILE A 61 8.99 -2.71 2.17
CA ILE A 61 8.64 -2.51 0.75
C ILE A 61 7.83 -3.70 0.21
N GLY A 62 8.19 -4.90 0.64
CA GLY A 62 7.52 -6.19 0.42
C GLY A 62 6.02 -6.11 0.61
N THR A 63 5.59 -5.65 1.78
CA THR A 63 4.18 -5.58 2.14
C THR A 63 3.40 -4.59 1.28
N SER A 64 4.06 -3.60 0.68
CA SER A 64 3.43 -2.57 -0.17
C SER A 64 3.52 -2.83 -1.68
N LEU A 65 4.19 -3.92 -2.10
CA LEU A 65 4.30 -4.34 -3.50
C LEU A 65 2.93 -4.63 -4.15
N PRO A 66 1.97 -5.30 -3.47
CA PRO A 66 0.64 -5.52 -4.00
C PRO A 66 -0.07 -4.23 -4.41
N GLU A 67 -0.08 -3.25 -3.51
CA GLU A 67 -0.70 -1.95 -3.68
C GLU A 67 -0.04 -1.18 -4.82
N LEU A 68 1.30 -1.25 -4.90
CA LEU A 68 2.04 -0.63 -5.98
C LEU A 68 1.67 -1.24 -7.34
N ALA A 69 1.54 -2.57 -7.43
CA ALA A 69 1.14 -3.26 -8.65
C ALA A 69 -0.29 -2.89 -9.08
N VAL A 70 -1.23 -2.83 -8.14
CA VAL A 70 -2.62 -2.41 -8.37
C VAL A 70 -2.66 -0.95 -8.83
N ASN A 71 -1.99 -0.04 -8.11
CA ASN A 71 -1.93 1.38 -8.45
C ASN A 71 -1.28 1.61 -9.82
N PHE A 72 -0.18 0.94 -10.13
CA PHE A 72 0.48 1.03 -11.44
C PHE A 72 -0.45 0.59 -12.58
N THR A 73 -1.18 -0.50 -12.38
CA THR A 73 -2.16 -1.00 -13.35
C THR A 73 -3.33 -0.03 -13.52
N ALA A 74 -3.83 0.55 -12.41
CA ALA A 74 -4.90 1.54 -12.44
C ALA A 74 -4.49 2.81 -13.20
N ILE A 75 -3.27 3.33 -12.96
CA ILE A 75 -2.72 4.47 -13.70
C ILE A 75 -2.63 4.17 -15.20
N ARG A 76 -2.13 2.97 -15.58
CA ARG A 76 -2.04 2.57 -16.99
C ARG A 76 -3.40 2.48 -17.68
N LYS A 77 -4.46 2.21 -16.92
CA LYS A 77 -5.85 2.17 -17.41
C LYS A 77 -6.58 3.52 -17.25
N SER A 78 -5.89 4.58 -16.84
CA SER A 78 -6.47 5.90 -16.53
C SER A 78 -7.56 5.87 -15.45
N GLN A 79 -7.51 4.88 -14.55
CA GLN A 79 -8.45 4.70 -13.43
C GLN A 79 -7.92 5.38 -12.16
N TYR A 80 -7.81 6.71 -12.21
CA TYR A 80 -7.21 7.48 -11.11
C TYR A 80 -8.02 7.40 -9.80
N GLU A 81 -9.35 7.32 -9.87
CA GLU A 81 -10.21 7.18 -8.69
C GLU A 81 -9.92 5.88 -7.93
N LEU A 82 -9.72 4.77 -8.66
CA LEU A 82 -9.35 3.48 -8.08
C LEU A 82 -7.97 3.54 -7.41
N MET A 83 -7.00 4.18 -8.06
CA MET A 83 -5.66 4.35 -7.50
C MET A 83 -5.67 5.19 -6.21
N ILE A 84 -6.43 6.30 -6.18
CA ILE A 84 -6.57 7.14 -4.99
C ILE A 84 -7.26 6.35 -3.87
N GLY A 85 -8.37 5.66 -4.19
CA GLY A 85 -9.10 4.85 -3.23
C GLY A 85 -8.26 3.73 -2.62
N ASN A 86 -7.50 3.02 -3.45
CA ASN A 86 -6.56 1.98 -3.01
C ASN A 86 -5.47 2.56 -2.09
N THR A 87 -4.84 3.67 -2.49
CA THR A 87 -3.76 4.29 -1.71
C THR A 87 -4.23 4.78 -0.34
N ILE A 88 -5.36 5.50 -0.27
CA ILE A 88 -5.90 6.02 0.98
C ILE A 88 -6.44 4.87 1.85
N GLY A 89 -7.14 3.91 1.23
CA GLY A 89 -7.69 2.74 1.91
C GLY A 89 -6.62 1.89 2.59
N SER A 90 -5.53 1.58 1.89
CA SER A 90 -4.42 0.80 2.45
C SER A 90 -3.77 1.53 3.63
N CYS A 91 -3.53 2.85 3.54
CA CYS A 91 -2.98 3.61 4.66
C CYS A 91 -3.90 3.60 5.89
N MET A 92 -5.22 3.73 5.70
CA MET A 92 -6.17 3.63 6.82
C MET A 92 -6.22 2.22 7.41
N PHE A 93 -6.14 1.19 6.56
CA PHE A 93 -6.11 -0.20 6.98
C PHE A 93 -4.85 -0.53 7.79
N ASP A 94 -3.67 -0.09 7.34
CA ASP A 94 -2.41 -0.32 8.06
C ASP A 94 -2.38 0.40 9.41
N ALA A 95 -2.79 1.67 9.44
CA ALA A 95 -2.83 2.45 10.68
C ALA A 95 -3.84 1.88 11.69
N SER A 96 -5.01 1.45 11.23
CA SER A 96 -6.09 1.00 12.12
C SER A 96 -5.96 -0.48 12.48
N PHE A 97 -5.75 -1.34 11.48
CA PHE A 97 -5.76 -2.77 11.64
C PHE A 97 -4.39 -3.30 12.04
N SER A 98 -3.33 -2.96 11.30
CA SER A 98 -1.99 -3.48 11.59
C SER A 98 -1.42 -2.91 12.89
N ILE A 99 -1.45 -1.58 13.05
CA ILE A 99 -0.89 -0.89 14.23
C ILE A 99 -1.89 -0.83 15.39
N GLY A 100 -3.18 -0.57 15.12
CA GLY A 100 -4.19 -0.42 16.17
C GLY A 100 -4.69 -1.75 16.73
N ILE A 101 -5.17 -2.65 15.86
CA ILE A 101 -5.81 -3.92 16.26
C ILE A 101 -4.78 -5.05 16.38
N GLY A 102 -3.77 -5.10 15.53
CA GLY A 102 -2.75 -6.16 15.47
C GLY A 102 -2.14 -6.52 16.83
N PRO A 103 -1.71 -5.54 17.65
CA PRO A 103 -1.14 -5.80 18.97
C PRO A 103 -2.09 -6.48 19.97
N LEU A 104 -3.41 -6.43 19.77
CA LEU A 104 -4.38 -7.13 20.63
C LEU A 104 -4.32 -8.65 20.41
N PHE A 105 -4.06 -9.08 19.18
CA PHE A 105 -3.96 -10.49 18.82
C PHE A 105 -2.53 -11.02 18.99
N PHE A 106 -1.53 -10.20 18.65
CA PHE A 106 -0.12 -10.54 18.74
C PHE A 106 0.61 -9.47 19.54
N PRO A 107 0.74 -9.63 20.88
CA PRO A 107 1.34 -8.62 21.72
C PRO A 107 2.81 -8.42 21.40
N VAL A 108 3.15 -7.25 20.86
CA VAL A 108 4.53 -6.86 20.52
C VAL A 108 5.07 -5.94 21.61
N ARG A 109 6.25 -6.26 22.17
CA ARG A 109 6.97 -5.36 23.06
C ARG A 109 7.85 -4.43 22.23
N VAL A 110 7.47 -3.16 22.18
CA VAL A 110 8.23 -2.12 21.47
C VAL A 110 8.75 -1.10 22.49
N ALA A 111 9.98 -0.62 22.29
CA ALA A 111 10.54 0.44 23.13
C ALA A 111 9.70 1.73 22.98
N GLY A 112 9.19 2.28 24.10
CA GLY A 112 8.34 3.47 24.07
C GLY A 112 9.00 4.69 23.40
N LYS A 113 10.32 4.84 23.54
CA LYS A 113 11.09 5.88 22.83
C LYS A 113 11.02 5.70 21.31
N LEU A 114 11.10 4.47 20.83
CA LEU A 114 11.03 4.18 19.39
C LEU A 114 9.64 4.53 18.85
N VAL A 115 8.58 4.10 19.54
CA VAL A 115 7.18 4.42 19.16
C VAL A 115 6.94 5.92 19.13
N MET A 116 7.45 6.67 20.10
CA MET A 116 7.28 8.12 20.14
C MET A 116 8.01 8.80 18.96
N VAL A 117 9.25 8.40 18.67
CA VAL A 117 10.03 8.97 17.56
C VAL A 117 9.41 8.62 16.21
N THR A 118 9.10 7.36 15.96
CA THR A 118 8.52 6.93 14.67
C THR A 118 7.09 7.46 14.49
N GLY A 119 6.30 7.53 15.56
CA GLY A 119 4.95 8.09 15.54
C GLY A 119 4.94 9.60 15.25
N LEU A 120 5.74 10.39 15.97
CA LEU A 120 5.86 11.83 15.71
C LEU A 120 6.37 12.10 14.29
N TYR A 121 7.34 11.32 13.83
CA TYR A 121 7.86 11.41 12.47
C TYR A 121 6.77 11.11 11.43
N ALA A 122 6.01 10.02 11.60
CA ALA A 122 4.92 9.65 10.70
C ALA A 122 3.81 10.71 10.67
N MET A 123 3.46 11.32 11.81
CA MET A 123 2.49 12.42 11.87
C MET A 123 2.98 13.67 11.13
N PHE A 124 4.26 14.02 11.31
CA PHE A 124 4.85 15.17 10.62
C PHE A 124 4.85 14.96 9.09
N VAL A 125 5.34 13.80 8.63
CA VAL A 125 5.42 13.47 7.20
C VAL A 125 4.02 13.40 6.57
N SER A 126 3.07 12.71 7.20
CA SER A 126 1.70 12.61 6.68
C SER A 126 1.04 13.99 6.58
N THR A 127 1.25 14.87 7.56
CA THR A 127 0.77 16.26 7.51
C THR A 127 1.36 17.01 6.31
N VAL A 128 2.67 16.90 6.08
CA VAL A 128 3.34 17.53 4.92
C VAL A 128 2.77 17.00 3.60
N VAL A 129 2.55 15.68 3.49
CA VAL A 129 1.98 15.05 2.29
C VAL A 129 0.55 15.53 2.05
N ILE A 130 -0.31 15.48 3.07
CA ILE A 130 -1.72 15.92 2.97
C ILE A 130 -1.79 17.41 2.62
N LEU A 131 -0.99 18.26 3.27
CA LEU A 131 -0.94 19.69 2.98
C LEU A 131 -0.48 19.95 1.54
N THR A 132 0.53 19.22 1.07
CA THR A 132 1.02 19.35 -0.31
C THR A 132 -0.04 18.94 -1.32
N LEU A 133 -0.82 17.89 -1.04
CA LEU A 133 -1.95 17.47 -1.87
C LEU A 133 -3.09 18.49 -1.83
N ALA A 134 -3.44 19.02 -0.65
CA ALA A 134 -4.51 19.99 -0.49
C ALA A 134 -4.22 21.33 -1.20
N LEU A 135 -2.95 21.76 -1.21
CA LEU A 135 -2.53 23.01 -1.86
C LEU A 135 -2.32 22.86 -3.38
N ARG A 136 -2.33 21.65 -3.94
CA ARG A 136 -2.10 21.42 -5.37
C ARG A 136 -3.31 20.77 -6.04
N GLU A 137 -3.90 21.48 -7.00
CA GLU A 137 -4.98 20.94 -7.85
C GLU A 137 -4.56 19.75 -8.71
N LYS A 138 -3.26 19.63 -9.06
CA LYS A 138 -2.75 18.54 -9.91
C LYS A 138 -1.48 17.93 -9.33
N VAL A 139 -1.48 16.61 -9.17
CA VAL A 139 -0.30 15.83 -8.79
C VAL A 139 0.51 15.52 -10.05
N GLY A 140 1.51 16.35 -10.33
CA GLY A 140 2.42 16.17 -11.45
C GLY A 140 3.71 15.44 -11.07
N LYS A 141 4.58 15.20 -12.07
CA LYS A 141 5.89 14.55 -11.90
C LYS A 141 6.76 15.20 -10.81
N LYS A 142 6.70 16.54 -10.67
CA LYS A 142 7.45 17.29 -9.65
C LYS A 142 6.98 16.97 -8.23
N THR A 143 5.67 16.85 -8.01
CA THR A 143 5.09 16.47 -6.72
C THR A 143 5.43 15.02 -6.39
N GLY A 144 5.37 14.12 -7.38
CA GLY A 144 5.80 12.73 -7.19
C GLY A 144 7.28 12.60 -6.83
N ALA A 145 8.16 13.33 -7.51
CA ALA A 145 9.59 13.36 -7.18
C ALA A 145 9.85 13.88 -5.75
N PHE A 146 9.09 14.89 -5.32
CA PHE A 146 9.15 15.39 -3.95
C PHE A 146 8.71 14.34 -2.93
N PHE A 147 7.65 13.57 -3.19
CA PHE A 147 7.22 12.48 -2.30
C PHE A 147 8.23 11.33 -2.24
N ILE A 148 8.85 10.98 -3.36
CA ILE A 148 9.93 9.98 -3.38
C ILE A 148 11.12 10.47 -2.56
N PHE A 149 11.51 11.74 -2.71
CA PHE A 149 12.57 12.33 -1.90
C PHE A 149 12.26 12.26 -0.40
N LEU A 150 11.02 12.59 -0.02
CA LEU A 150 10.56 12.54 1.37
C LEU A 150 10.56 11.09 1.92
N TYR A 151 10.15 10.13 1.09
CA TYR A 151 10.23 8.71 1.41
C TYR A 151 11.68 8.23 1.62
N LEU A 152 12.62 8.60 0.74
CA LEU A 152 14.04 8.27 0.91
C LEU A 152 14.64 8.92 2.16
N LEU A 153 14.26 10.17 2.44
CA LEU A 153 14.67 10.87 3.66
C LEU A 153 14.17 10.15 4.92
N SER A 154 12.97 9.54 4.88
CA SER A 154 12.46 8.75 6.01
C SER A 154 13.32 7.54 6.34
N TYR A 155 13.80 6.80 5.33
CA TYR A 155 14.71 5.69 5.58
C TYR A 155 16.06 6.14 6.11
N ALA A 156 16.59 7.26 5.62
CA ALA A 156 17.85 7.79 6.13
C ALA A 156 17.74 8.25 7.59
N MET A 157 16.58 8.78 8.01
CA MET A 157 16.35 9.27 9.37
C MET A 157 15.93 8.18 10.35
N LEU A 158 15.19 7.15 9.92
CA LEU A 158 14.77 6.04 10.79
C LEU A 158 15.72 4.84 10.75
N GLY A 159 16.47 4.67 9.67
CA GLY A 159 17.46 3.60 9.50
C GLY A 159 18.85 3.92 10.08
N ALA A 160 19.01 5.10 10.69
CA ALA A 160 20.20 5.55 11.41
C ALA A 160 19.97 5.53 12.92
#